data_AF-A0A7K2BS57-F1
#
_entry.id   AF-A0A7K2BS57-F1
#
_cell.length_a   1.000
_cell.length_b   1.000
_cell.length_c   1.000
_cell.angle_alpha   90.00
_cell.angle_beta   90.00
_cell.angle_gamma   90.00
#
_symmetry.space_group_name_H-M   'P 1'
#
loop_
_entity.id
_entity.type
_entity.pdbx_description
1 polymer ?
#
loop_
_entity_poly.entity_id
_entity_poly.type
_entity_poly.pdbx_seq_one_letter_code
_entity_poly.pdbx_strand_id
1 'polypeptide(L)'
;IVRTVEEGDIAFQAGHVPFLGVLAPWSVDVLRPGGERDTFAVHRGFVEVSHNKVTILSDVSEPAGEIDVARAEAARDGADGALKADPDDGAAAAALERAELRLRVAVRSG
;
A
#
# COMPACT_ATOMS: atom_id res chain seq x y z
N ILE A 1 2.36 -7.81 7.86
CA ILE A 1 1.47 -8.42 6.86
C ILE A 1 1.52 -7.55 5.64
N VAL A 2 1.82 -8.13 4.47
CA VAL A 2 1.95 -7.42 3.19
C VAL A 2 1.17 -8.17 2.12
N ARG A 3 1.01 -7.56 0.94
CA ARG A 3 0.59 -8.25 -0.28
C ARG A 3 1.72 -8.22 -1.30
N THR A 4 2.10 -9.36 -1.84
CA THR A 4 3.01 -9.46 -2.97
C THR A 4 2.23 -9.71 -4.26
N VAL A 5 2.88 -9.43 -5.40
CA VAL A 5 2.28 -9.62 -6.73
C VAL A 5 2.02 -11.09 -7.02
N GLU A 6 2.92 -11.99 -6.63
CA GLU A 6 2.84 -13.42 -6.98
C GLU A 6 2.11 -14.25 -5.92
N GLU A 7 2.39 -14.03 -4.64
CA GLU A 7 1.89 -14.88 -3.55
C GLU A 7 0.64 -14.34 -2.84
N GLY A 8 0.23 -13.10 -3.14
CA GLY A 8 -0.89 -12.47 -2.45
C GLY A 8 -0.53 -12.07 -1.02
N ASP A 9 -1.43 -12.31 -0.06
CA ASP A 9 -1.25 -11.84 1.33
C ASP A 9 -0.29 -12.73 2.12
N ILE A 10 0.76 -12.15 2.70
CA ILE A 10 1.75 -12.86 3.51
C ILE A 10 1.91 -12.19 4.88
N ALA A 11 1.91 -13.01 5.93
CA ALA A 11 2.23 -12.62 7.30
C ALA A 11 3.58 -13.22 7.72
N PHE A 12 4.58 -12.37 7.89
CA PHE A 12 5.90 -12.78 8.37
C PHE A 12 5.93 -12.80 9.90
N GLN A 13 6.27 -13.95 10.48
CA GLN A 13 6.49 -14.12 11.92
C GLN A 13 7.99 -14.22 12.25
N ALA A 14 8.33 -14.22 13.54
CA ALA A 14 9.69 -14.45 13.99
C ALA A 14 10.22 -15.80 13.46
N GLY A 15 11.44 -15.81 12.95
CA GLY A 15 12.08 -17.00 12.38
C GLY A 15 11.60 -17.38 10.98
N HIS A 16 10.82 -16.53 10.30
CA HIS A 16 10.43 -16.78 8.91
C HIS A 16 11.68 -16.97 8.04
N VAL A 17 11.60 -17.96 7.13
CA VAL A 17 12.68 -18.27 6.18
C VAL A 17 12.99 -17.07 5.29
N PRO A 18 14.20 -16.96 4.73
CA PRO A 18 14.53 -15.87 3.81
C PRO A 18 13.52 -15.77 2.67
N PHE A 19 13.11 -14.55 2.37
CA PHE A 19 12.09 -14.26 1.34
C PHE A 19 12.41 -12.93 0.65
N LEU A 20 12.19 -12.88 -0.65
CA LEU A 20 12.26 -11.65 -1.44
C LEU A 20 11.06 -11.65 -2.38
N GLY A 21 10.25 -10.59 -2.33
CA GLY A 21 9.05 -10.48 -3.16
C GLY A 21 8.78 -9.05 -3.61
N VAL A 22 8.09 -8.93 -4.74
CA VAL A 22 7.61 -7.65 -5.27
C VAL A 22 6.29 -7.32 -4.60
N LEU A 23 6.18 -6.12 -4.03
CA LEU A 23 4.97 -5.65 -3.36
C LEU A 23 3.92 -5.20 -4.37
N ALA A 24 2.69 -5.66 -4.15
CA ALA A 24 1.52 -5.11 -4.84
C ALA A 24 1.06 -3.80 -4.15
N PRO A 25 0.40 -2.89 -4.88
CA PRO A 25 -0.27 -1.73 -4.30
C PRO A 25 -1.32 -2.14 -3.26
N TRP A 26 -0.97 -2.04 -1.97
CA TRP A 26 -1.81 -2.56 -0.89
C TRP A 26 -1.52 -1.92 0.47
N SER A 27 -2.39 -2.21 1.43
CA SER A 27 -2.14 -1.88 2.83
C SER A 27 -1.09 -2.81 3.42
N VAL A 28 -0.10 -2.28 4.12
CA VAL A 28 0.83 -3.04 4.95
C VAL A 28 0.49 -2.84 6.42
N ASP A 29 0.30 -3.94 7.15
CA ASP A 29 0.00 -3.92 8.58
C ASP A 29 1.20 -4.42 9.39
N VAL A 30 1.67 -3.63 10.35
CA VAL A 30 2.66 -4.01 11.36
C VAL A 30 1.94 -4.20 12.69
N LEU A 31 1.93 -5.44 13.19
CA LEU A 31 1.33 -5.78 14.47
C LEU A 31 2.39 -5.68 15.57
N ARG A 32 2.14 -4.80 16.55
CA ARG A 32 3.04 -4.62 17.70
C ARG A 32 2.69 -5.64 18.80
N PRO A 33 3.64 -5.99 19.68
CA PRO A 33 3.40 -6.92 20.79
C PRO A 33 2.24 -6.52 21.72
N GLY A 34 1.90 -5.23 21.80
CA GLY A 34 0.77 -4.71 22.59
C GLY A 34 -0.60 -4.79 21.90
N GLY A 35 -0.69 -5.38 20.70
CA GLY A 35 -1.94 -5.47 19.92
C GLY A 35 -2.23 -4.24 19.06
N GLU A 36 -1.45 -3.17 19.19
CA GLU A 36 -1.49 -2.02 18.27
C GLU A 36 -1.17 -2.45 16.84
N ARG A 37 -1.82 -1.79 15.88
CA ARG A 37 -1.64 -2.02 14.46
C ARG A 37 -1.26 -0.71 13.79
N ASP A 38 -0.06 -0.67 13.23
CA ASP A 38 0.34 0.40 12.31
C ASP A 38 -0.01 -0.03 10.89
N THR A 39 -0.84 0.74 10.20
CA THR A 39 -1.22 0.49 8.81
C THR A 39 -0.60 1.55 7.91
N PHE A 40 -0.03 1.11 6.78
CA PHE A 40 0.58 1.96 5.78
C PHE A 40 -0.05 1.69 4.41
N ALA A 41 -0.30 2.74 3.63
CA ALA A 41 -0.52 2.64 2.20
C ALA A 41 0.84 2.46 1.52
N VAL A 42 1.03 1.35 0.80
CA VAL A 42 2.29 1.04 0.11
C VAL A 42 1.99 0.80 -1.36
N HIS A 43 2.50 1.66 -2.23
CA HIS A 43 2.12 1.62 -3.64
C HIS A 43 2.85 0.54 -4.42
N ARG A 44 4.17 0.43 -4.33
CA ARG A 44 5.00 -0.57 -5.02
C ARG A 44 6.33 -0.72 -4.30
N GLY A 45 7.10 -1.74 -4.64
CA GLY A 45 8.47 -1.91 -4.14
C GLY A 45 8.79 -3.37 -3.83
N PHE A 46 9.58 -3.60 -2.81
CA PHE A 46 10.05 -4.94 -2.44
C PHE A 46 9.92 -5.17 -0.94
N VAL A 47 9.66 -6.42 -0.58
CA VAL A 47 9.83 -6.92 0.79
C VAL A 47 10.98 -7.92 0.80
N GLU A 48 11.90 -7.72 1.73
CA GLU A 48 13.00 -8.62 2.01
C GLU A 48 12.86 -9.15 3.43
N VAL A 49 12.99 -10.45 3.60
CA VAL A 49 13.12 -11.10 4.91
C VAL A 49 14.48 -11.77 4.96
N SER A 50 15.32 -11.32 5.88
CA SER A 50 16.65 -11.88 6.11
C SER A 50 17.05 -11.63 7.57
N HIS A 51 17.84 -12.53 8.15
CA HIS A 51 18.38 -12.37 9.52
C HIS A 51 17.32 -12.02 10.59
N ASN A 52 16.13 -12.65 10.52
CA ASN A 52 15.00 -12.38 11.41
C ASN A 52 14.52 -10.90 11.39
N LYS A 53 14.71 -10.23 10.26
CA LYS A 53 14.29 -8.86 9.99
C LYS A 53 13.48 -8.82 8.70
N VAL A 54 12.40 -8.05 8.72
CA VAL A 54 11.61 -7.72 7.53
C VAL A 54 11.94 -6.28 7.14
N THR A 55 12.36 -6.06 5.90
CA THR A 55 12.62 -4.74 5.34
C THR A 55 11.65 -4.53 4.17
N ILE A 56 10.95 -3.39 4.19
CA ILE A 56 10.07 -2.97 3.10
C ILE A 56 10.70 -1.73 2.47
N LEU A 57 11.02 -1.81 1.19
CA LEU A 57 11.48 -0.68 0.39
C LEU A 57 10.36 -0.33 -0.58
N SER A 58 9.88 0.90 -0.53
CA SER A 58 8.82 1.40 -1.38
C SER A 58 9.15 2.79 -1.89
N ASP A 59 8.77 3.08 -3.14
CA ASP A 59 8.91 4.42 -3.71
C ASP A 59 8.07 5.44 -2.95
N VAL A 60 6.87 5.03 -2.53
CA VAL A 60 5.93 5.86 -1.80
C VAL A 60 5.18 4.99 -0.79
N SER A 61 5.33 5.35 0.48
CA SER A 61 4.52 4.81 1.57
C SER A 61 4.01 5.94 2.47
N GLU A 62 2.78 5.79 2.95
CA GLU A 62 2.11 6.76 3.81
C GLU A 62 1.47 6.04 5.00
N PRO A 63 1.76 6.40 6.26
CA PRO A 63 1.03 5.85 7.40
C PRO A 63 -0.41 6.34 7.37
N ALA A 64 -1.35 5.49 7.80
CA ALA A 64 -2.77 5.78 7.68
C ALA A 64 -3.20 7.10 8.32
N GLY A 65 -2.60 7.47 9.47
CA GLY A 65 -2.90 8.70 10.18
C GLY A 65 -2.36 9.98 9.51
N GLU A 66 -1.49 9.87 8.50
CA GLU A 66 -0.96 11.03 7.76
C GLU A 66 -1.58 11.18 6.37
N ILE A 67 -2.53 10.31 6.00
CA ILE A 67 -3.22 10.39 4.73
C ILE A 67 -4.19 11.58 4.75
N ASP A 68 -3.93 12.56 3.88
CA ASP A 68 -4.89 13.64 3.60
C ASP A 68 -6.04 13.10 2.75
N VAL A 69 -7.16 12.80 3.42
CA VAL A 69 -8.37 12.23 2.79
C VAL A 69 -8.94 13.17 1.73
N ALA A 70 -9.05 14.46 2.02
CA ALA A 70 -9.64 15.43 1.09
C ALA A 70 -8.81 15.54 -0.19
N ARG A 71 -7.48 15.55 -0.06
CA ARG A 71 -6.56 15.51 -1.21
C ARG A 71 -6.68 14.20 -1.99
N ALA A 72 -6.82 13.07 -1.31
CA ALA A 72 -6.98 11.77 -1.96
C ALA A 72 -8.31 11.66 -2.72
N GLU A 73 -9.42 12.20 -2.18
CA GLU A 73 -10.71 12.29 -2.87
C GLU A 73 -10.63 13.16 -4.13
N ALA A 74 -10.06 14.36 -4.01
CA ALA A 74 -9.88 15.25 -5.16
C ALA A 74 -9.02 14.61 -6.27
N ALA A 75 -7.98 13.86 -5.88
CA ALA A 75 -7.14 13.13 -6.83
C ALA A 75 -7.89 11.99 -7.53
N ARG A 76 -8.74 11.24 -6.79
CA ARG A 76 -9.60 10.19 -7.36
C ARG A 76 -10.56 10.81 -8.38
N ASP A 77 -11.28 11.86 -8.00
CA ASP A 77 -12.30 12.47 -8.84
C ASP A 77 -11.69 13.10 -10.11
N GLY A 78 -10.51 13.72 -9.99
CA GLY A 78 -9.76 14.24 -11.12
C GLY A 78 -9.28 13.13 -12.07
N ALA A 79 -8.76 12.03 -11.54
CA ALA A 79 -8.32 10.88 -12.33
C ALA A 79 -9.49 10.18 -13.03
N ASP A 80 -10.62 10.00 -12.35
CA ASP A 80 -11.86 9.47 -12.94
C ASP A 80 -12.38 10.37 -14.07
N GLY A 81 -12.32 11.69 -13.89
CA GLY A 81 -12.67 12.65 -14.92
C GLY A 81 -11.81 12.51 -16.17
N ALA A 82 -10.48 12.36 -15.99
CA ALA A 82 -9.54 12.15 -17.08
C ALA A 82 -9.79 10.83 -17.82
N LEU A 83 -10.00 9.72 -17.10
CA LEU A 83 -10.28 8.41 -17.71
C LEU A 83 -11.62 8.36 -18.46
N LYS A 84 -12.61 9.16 -18.06
CA LYS A 84 -13.85 9.32 -18.83
C LYS A 84 -13.63 10.02 -20.17
N ALA A 85 -12.66 10.92 -20.23
CA ALA A 85 -12.30 11.63 -21.46
C ALA A 85 -11.37 10.80 -22.35
N ASP A 86 -10.41 10.10 -21.75
CA ASP A 86 -9.47 9.20 -22.41
C ASP A 86 -9.27 7.92 -21.56
N PRO A 87 -9.97 6.82 -21.90
CA PRO A 87 -9.85 5.55 -21.17
C PRO A 87 -8.44 4.93 -21.18
N ASP A 88 -7.59 5.33 -22.14
CA ASP A 88 -6.24 4.79 -22.30
C ASP A 88 -5.17 5.69 -21.62
N ASP A 89 -5.58 6.73 -20.88
CA ASP A 89 -4.68 7.58 -20.10
C ASP A 89 -4.08 6.80 -18.92
N GLY A 90 -2.91 6.20 -19.17
CA GLY A 90 -2.17 5.44 -18.17
C GLY A 90 -1.71 6.26 -16.95
N ALA A 91 -1.53 7.59 -17.10
CA ALA A 91 -1.17 8.44 -15.98
C ALA A 91 -2.37 8.67 -15.05
N ALA A 92 -3.57 8.87 -15.63
CA ALA A 92 -4.82 8.94 -14.91
C ALA A 92 -5.14 7.61 -14.21
N ALA A 93 -4.98 6.48 -14.90
CA ALA A 93 -5.16 5.14 -14.31
C ALA A 93 -4.26 4.92 -13.09
N ALA A 94 -2.97 5.27 -13.20
CA ALA A 94 -2.04 5.16 -12.09
C ALA A 94 -2.36 6.14 -10.95
N ALA A 95 -2.86 7.35 -11.27
CA ALA A 95 -3.28 8.32 -10.25
C ALA A 95 -4.50 7.84 -9.48
N LEU A 96 -5.48 7.26 -10.18
CA LEU A 96 -6.68 6.67 -9.59
C LEU A 96 -6.31 5.55 -8.61
N GLU A 97 -5.50 4.57 -9.04
CA GLU A 97 -5.06 3.46 -8.18
C GLU A 97 -4.40 3.96 -6.89
N ARG A 98 -3.54 4.99 -7.00
CA ARG A 98 -2.90 5.57 -5.81
C ARG A 98 -3.89 6.27 -4.89
N ALA A 99 -4.84 7.03 -5.45
CA ALA A 99 -5.87 7.72 -4.68
C ALA A 99 -6.78 6.73 -3.95
N GLU A 100 -7.24 5.69 -4.63
CA GLU A 100 -8.05 4.62 -4.04
C GLU A 100 -7.34 3.87 -2.92
N LEU A 101 -6.05 3.58 -3.09
CA LEU A 101 -5.27 2.93 -2.03
C LEU A 101 -5.20 3.79 -0.77
N ARG A 102 -4.93 5.10 -0.92
CA ARG A 102 -4.92 6.04 0.20
C ARG A 102 -6.26 6.05 0.93
N LEU A 103 -7.35 6.18 0.20
CA LEU A 103 -8.71 6.21 0.76
C LEU A 103 -9.05 4.90 1.48
N ARG A 104 -8.72 3.75 0.88
CA ARG A 104 -8.91 2.43 1.50
C ARG A 104 -8.19 2.32 2.84
N VAL A 105 -6.95 2.80 2.90
CA VAL A 105 -6.14 2.72 4.13
C VAL A 105 -6.65 3.70 5.18
N ALA A 106 -6.98 4.93 4.81
CA ALA A 106 -7.50 5.93 5.74
C ALA A 106 -8.78 5.46 6.44
N VAL A 107 -9.69 4.78 5.73
CA VAL A 107 -10.95 4.27 6.29
C VAL A 107 -10.75 3.06 7.20
N ARG A 108 -9.74 2.20 6.96
CA ARG A 108 -9.47 1.02 7.81
C ARG A 108 -8.85 1.34 9.17
N SER A 109 -8.40 2.58 9.37
CA SER A 109 -7.71 3.02 10.58
C SER A 109 -8.57 3.87 11.52
N GLY A 110 -9.84 4.12 11.17
CA GLY A 110 -10.87 4.67 12.05
C GLY A 110 -11.80 3.58 12.57
#